data_AF-A0A660NDS7-F1
#
_entry.id   AF-A0A660NDS7-F1
#
_cell.length_a   1.000
_cell.length_b   1.000
_cell.length_c   1.000
_cell.angle_alpha   90.00
_cell.angle_beta   90.00
_cell.angle_gamma   90.00
#
_symmetry.space_group_name_H-M   'P 1'
#
loop_
_entity.id
_entity.type
_entity.pdbx_description
1 polymer ?
#
loop_
_entity_poly.entity_id
_entity_poly.type
_entity_poly.pdbx_seq_one_letter_code
_entity_poly.pdbx_strand_id
1 'polypeptide(L)'
;LARLHFQAALHCADAQNLSDWYNGEPFDAILADIPCTASGTIKRNPDIKWLRRPGDAYKTARQQEPLLDALWTTLKSGGRMLLATCSVFEEENQQQCHRFLNRHADARLHTEQTLIPSEKQDGFYYALIEKH
;
A
#
# COMPACT_ATOMS: atom_id res chain seq x y z
N LEU A 1 11.18 -14.37 -9.81
CA LEU A 1 10.36 -15.48 -10.36
C LEU A 1 11.23 -16.61 -10.91
N ALA A 2 12.09 -16.36 -11.91
CA ALA A 2 12.97 -17.39 -12.49
C ALA A 2 13.85 -18.11 -11.45
N ARG A 3 14.49 -17.37 -10.53
CA ARG A 3 15.31 -17.95 -9.43
C ARG A 3 14.54 -18.92 -8.52
N LEU A 4 13.24 -18.72 -8.36
CA LEU A 4 12.37 -19.53 -7.49
C LEU A 4 11.46 -20.47 -8.28
N HIS A 5 11.63 -20.56 -9.62
CA HIS A 5 10.83 -21.38 -10.51
C HIS A 5 9.30 -21.12 -10.44
N PHE A 6 8.90 -19.88 -10.12
CA PHE A 6 7.50 -19.46 -10.18
C PHE A 6 7.14 -18.80 -11.51
N GLN A 7 5.87 -18.90 -11.88
CA GLN A 7 5.29 -18.25 -13.05
C GLN A 7 4.32 -17.15 -12.60
N ALA A 8 4.41 -15.98 -13.23
CA ALA A 8 3.43 -14.90 -13.08
C ALA A 8 3.45 -14.02 -14.35
N ALA A 9 2.34 -13.35 -14.62
CA ALA A 9 2.29 -12.27 -15.60
C ALA A 9 2.95 -11.01 -14.99
N LEU A 10 3.90 -10.42 -15.72
CA LEU A 10 4.61 -9.21 -15.29
C LEU A 10 4.26 -8.06 -16.23
N HIS A 11 3.80 -6.95 -15.66
CA HIS A 11 3.45 -5.74 -16.37
C HIS A 11 4.30 -4.58 -15.83
N CYS A 12 4.87 -3.78 -16.74
CA CYS A 12 5.56 -2.54 -16.38
C CYS A 12 4.67 -1.37 -16.84
N ALA A 13 3.96 -0.78 -15.89
CA ALA A 13 3.04 0.33 -16.12
C ALA A 13 2.89 1.14 -14.82
N ASP A 14 2.34 2.35 -14.94
CA ASP A 14 1.84 3.05 -13.75
C ASP A 14 0.59 2.33 -13.26
N ALA A 15 0.62 1.84 -12.02
CA ALA A 15 -0.50 1.14 -11.42
C ALA A 15 -1.78 2.00 -11.34
N GLN A 16 -1.66 3.33 -11.37
CA GLN A 16 -2.79 4.25 -11.47
C GLN A 16 -3.44 4.26 -12.86
N ASN A 17 -2.67 3.97 -13.92
CA ASN A 17 -3.17 4.02 -15.28
C ASN A 17 -3.68 2.65 -15.73
N LEU A 18 -4.90 2.31 -15.34
CA LEU A 18 -5.50 0.99 -15.58
C LEU A 18 -5.52 0.58 -17.06
N SER A 19 -5.62 1.53 -18.01
CA SER A 19 -5.64 1.20 -19.44
C SER A 19 -4.39 0.48 -19.93
N ASP A 20 -3.26 0.66 -19.23
CA ASP A 20 -1.97 0.16 -19.67
C ASP A 20 -1.73 -1.30 -19.27
N TRP A 21 -2.48 -1.82 -18.29
CA TRP A 21 -2.20 -3.13 -17.69
C TRP A 21 -3.44 -3.93 -17.25
N TYR A 22 -4.55 -3.28 -16.91
CA TYR A 22 -5.75 -3.94 -16.44
C TYR A 22 -6.62 -4.39 -17.62
N ASN A 23 -6.96 -5.67 -17.66
CA ASN A 23 -7.73 -6.29 -18.75
C ASN A 23 -9.25 -6.27 -18.53
N GLY A 24 -9.72 -5.67 -17.44
CA GLY A 24 -11.14 -5.61 -17.07
C GLY A 24 -11.61 -6.76 -16.17
N GLU A 25 -10.81 -7.81 -15.96
CA GLU A 25 -11.15 -8.94 -15.10
C GLU A 25 -10.77 -8.65 -13.64
N PRO A 26 -11.75 -8.56 -12.71
CA PRO A 26 -11.47 -8.19 -11.33
C PRO A 26 -10.63 -9.23 -10.58
N PHE A 27 -9.75 -8.77 -9.70
CA PHE A 27 -8.95 -9.62 -8.83
C PHE A 27 -9.75 -10.10 -7.62
N ASP A 28 -9.46 -11.33 -7.17
CA ASP A 28 -9.96 -11.86 -5.90
C ASP A 28 -9.32 -11.19 -4.68
N ALA A 29 -8.03 -10.90 -4.79
CA ALA A 29 -7.25 -10.27 -3.74
C ALA A 29 -6.16 -9.36 -4.33
N ILE A 30 -5.85 -8.28 -3.62
CA ILE A 30 -4.80 -7.32 -3.99
C ILE A 30 -3.85 -7.15 -2.80
N LEU A 31 -2.55 -7.29 -3.05
CA LEU A 31 -1.51 -6.85 -2.13
C LEU A 31 -0.99 -5.48 -2.60
N ALA A 32 -1.41 -4.43 -1.91
CA ALA A 32 -1.04 -3.05 -2.23
C ALA A 32 0.13 -2.60 -1.34
N ASP A 33 1.34 -3.01 -1.72
CA ASP A 33 2.59 -2.47 -1.16
C ASP A 33 2.89 -1.13 -1.84
N ILE A 34 2.38 -0.05 -1.24
CA ILE A 34 2.35 1.27 -1.88
C ILE A 34 3.62 2.08 -1.59
N PRO A 35 4.04 2.98 -2.52
CA PRO A 35 5.18 3.85 -2.29
C PRO A 35 5.03 4.65 -1.01
N CYS A 36 6.06 4.67 -0.15
CA CYS A 36 6.04 5.37 1.13
C CYS A 36 7.40 6.03 1.43
N THR A 37 7.52 6.74 2.54
CA THR A 37 8.76 7.37 3.00
C THR A 37 9.82 6.38 3.46
N ALA A 38 9.46 5.10 3.61
CA ALA A 38 10.30 4.01 4.11
C ALA A 38 10.91 4.27 5.50
N SER A 39 10.27 5.12 6.30
CA SER A 39 10.72 5.54 7.64
C SER A 39 10.88 4.36 8.62
N GLY A 40 10.19 3.24 8.41
CA GLY A 40 10.34 2.02 9.19
C GLY A 40 11.64 1.25 8.92
N THR A 41 12.31 1.52 7.79
CA THR A 41 13.50 0.77 7.33
C THR A 41 14.84 1.46 7.62
N ILE A 42 14.82 2.54 8.40
CA ILE A 42 15.99 3.39 8.70
C ILE A 42 17.21 2.61 9.22
N LYS A 43 16.99 1.47 9.91
CA LYS A 43 18.09 0.60 10.39
C LYS A 43 18.91 0.00 9.25
N ARG A 44 18.28 -0.31 8.13
CA ARG A 44 18.92 -0.87 6.93
C ARG A 44 19.38 0.23 5.97
N ASN A 45 18.65 1.33 5.91
CA ASN A 45 18.87 2.45 5.01
C ASN A 45 19.01 3.76 5.82
N PRO A 46 20.19 4.01 6.43
CA PRO A 46 20.36 5.15 7.34
C PRO A 46 20.34 6.52 6.65
N ASP A 47 20.56 6.54 5.33
CA ASP A 47 20.46 7.72 4.46
C ASP A 47 19.06 8.34 4.42
N ILE A 48 18.01 7.54 4.64
CA ILE A 48 16.62 8.01 4.75
C ILE A 48 16.49 9.15 5.75
N LYS A 49 17.25 9.14 6.86
CA LYS A 49 17.24 10.20 7.88
C LYS A 49 17.60 11.58 7.31
N TRP A 50 18.44 11.62 6.29
CA TRP A 50 18.94 12.87 5.69
C TRP A 50 18.16 13.25 4.43
N LEU A 51 17.63 12.27 3.71
CA LEU A 51 16.89 12.48 2.47
C LEU A 51 15.45 12.92 2.70
N ARG A 52 14.81 12.47 3.79
CA ARG A 52 13.41 12.79 4.09
C ARG A 52 13.27 14.14 4.77
N ARG A 53 12.21 14.85 4.40
CA ARG A 53 11.82 16.16 4.94
C ARG A 53 10.51 16.05 5.72
N PRO A 54 10.24 16.94 6.69
CA PRO A 54 9.03 16.87 7.50
C PRO A 54 7.71 16.80 6.71
N GLY A 55 7.65 17.44 5.54
CA GLY A 55 6.44 17.43 4.70
C GLY A 55 6.32 16.24 3.75
N ASP A 56 7.29 15.32 3.72
CA ASP A 56 7.29 14.23 2.74
C ASP A 56 6.24 13.18 3.03
N ALA A 57 5.98 12.84 4.31
CA ALA A 57 4.94 11.87 4.67
C ALA A 57 3.56 12.31 4.13
N TYR A 58 3.19 13.58 4.34
CA TYR A 58 1.96 14.15 3.81
C TYR A 58 1.91 14.15 2.28
N LYS A 59 3.01 14.54 1.61
CA LYS A 59 3.08 14.54 0.13
C LYS A 59 2.93 13.14 -0.44
N THR A 60 3.63 12.17 0.14
CA THR A 60 3.56 10.78 -0.29
C THR A 60 2.17 10.21 -0.05
N ALA A 61 1.56 10.48 1.11
CA ALA A 61 0.18 10.07 1.39
C ALA A 61 -0.81 10.58 0.34
N ARG A 62 -0.68 11.84 -0.12
CA ARG A 62 -1.50 12.37 -1.22
C ARG A 62 -1.25 11.67 -2.55
N GLN A 63 -0.03 11.24 -2.83
CA GLN A 63 0.30 10.48 -4.05
C GLN A 63 -0.24 9.05 -3.98
N GLN A 64 -0.36 8.47 -2.79
CA GLN A 64 -0.93 7.14 -2.57
C GLN A 64 -2.44 7.08 -2.81
N GLU A 65 -3.17 8.18 -2.60
CA GLU A 65 -4.64 8.22 -2.72
C GLU A 65 -5.15 7.75 -4.09
N PRO A 66 -4.77 8.36 -5.22
CA PRO A 66 -5.24 7.94 -6.54
C PRO A 66 -4.82 6.51 -6.88
N LEU A 67 -3.66 6.04 -6.39
CA LEU A 67 -3.22 4.66 -6.56
C LEU A 67 -4.16 3.67 -5.85
N LEU A 68 -4.48 3.92 -4.58
CA LEU A 68 -5.40 3.06 -3.84
C LEU A 68 -6.80 3.07 -4.45
N ASP A 69 -7.27 4.23 -4.88
CA ASP A 69 -8.58 4.37 -5.52
C ASP A 69 -8.62 3.59 -6.84
N ALA A 70 -7.58 3.68 -7.68
CA ALA A 70 -7.48 2.91 -8.92
C ALA A 70 -7.44 1.39 -8.65
N LEU A 71 -6.60 0.93 -7.72
CA LEU A 71 -6.53 -0.48 -7.37
C LEU A 71 -7.86 -1.02 -6.85
N TRP A 72 -8.59 -0.24 -6.03
CA TRP A 72 -9.89 -0.63 -5.49
C TRP A 72 -10.93 -0.94 -6.58
N THR A 73 -10.90 -0.22 -7.71
CA THR A 73 -11.81 -0.48 -8.84
C THR A 73 -11.57 -1.83 -9.50
N THR A 74 -10.35 -2.36 -9.40
CA THR A 74 -9.97 -3.67 -9.99
C THR A 74 -10.25 -4.84 -9.05
N LEU A 75 -10.73 -4.58 -7.83
CA LEU A 75 -11.11 -5.62 -6.88
C LEU A 75 -12.58 -6.01 -7.05
N LYS A 76 -12.86 -7.31 -7.05
CA LYS A 76 -14.24 -7.83 -7.06
C LYS A 76 -14.98 -7.49 -5.76
N SER A 77 -16.31 -7.42 -5.81
CA SER A 77 -17.14 -7.48 -4.59
C SER A 77 -16.90 -8.81 -3.87
N GLY A 78 -16.79 -8.77 -2.54
CA GLY A 78 -16.32 -9.86 -1.68
C GLY A 78 -14.80 -10.11 -1.72
N GLY A 79 -14.04 -9.35 -2.52
CA GLY A 79 -12.59 -9.43 -2.59
C GLY A 79 -11.90 -8.72 -1.43
N ARG A 80 -10.58 -8.92 -1.29
CA ARG A 80 -9.78 -8.30 -0.21
C ARG A 80 -8.54 -7.58 -0.72
N MET A 81 -8.28 -6.40 -0.19
CA MET A 81 -7.05 -5.65 -0.41
C MET A 81 -6.26 -5.55 0.90
N LEU A 82 -4.98 -5.93 0.87
CA LEU A 82 -4.03 -5.65 1.95
C LEU A 82 -3.26 -4.39 1.59
N LEU A 83 -3.59 -3.27 2.22
CA LEU A 83 -2.79 -2.06 2.21
C LEU A 83 -1.55 -2.30 3.07
N ALA A 84 -0.36 -2.05 2.53
CA ALA A 84 0.90 -2.24 3.24
C ALA A 84 1.89 -1.11 2.96
N THR A 85 2.62 -0.69 3.99
CA THR A 85 3.73 0.27 3.86
C THR A 85 4.88 -0.13 4.79
N CYS A 86 6.10 0.26 4.43
CA CYS A 86 7.25 0.22 5.34
C CYS A 86 7.52 1.57 6.04
N SER A 87 6.44 2.33 6.30
CA SER A 87 6.48 3.60 7.05
C SER A 87 5.95 3.40 8.47
N VAL A 88 6.43 4.22 9.41
CA VAL A 88 5.88 4.35 10.77
C VAL A 88 5.04 5.61 10.95
N PHE A 89 4.90 6.45 9.92
CA PHE A 89 4.16 7.70 10.01
C PHE A 89 2.67 7.50 9.77
N GLU A 90 1.85 8.07 10.66
CA GLU A 90 0.39 7.91 10.64
C GLU A 90 -0.25 8.48 9.36
N GLU A 91 0.33 9.53 8.78
CA GLU A 91 -0.16 10.19 7.57
C GLU A 91 -0.26 9.22 6.39
N GLU A 92 0.71 8.30 6.26
CA GLU A 92 0.82 7.28 5.21
C GLU A 92 0.11 5.97 5.58
N ASN A 93 -0.28 5.82 6.85
CA ASN A 93 -0.75 4.58 7.44
C ASN A 93 -2.23 4.73 7.85
N GLN A 94 -2.51 4.84 9.16
CA GLN A 94 -3.87 4.90 9.72
C GLN A 94 -4.68 6.03 9.11
N GLN A 95 -4.10 7.22 8.95
CA GLN A 95 -4.84 8.34 8.38
C GLN A 95 -5.15 8.11 6.90
N GLN A 96 -4.23 7.49 6.15
CA GLN A 96 -4.46 7.10 4.75
C GLN A 96 -5.57 6.05 4.64
N CYS A 97 -5.52 5.02 5.50
CA CYS A 97 -6.56 3.99 5.56
C CYS A 97 -7.92 4.58 5.91
N HIS A 98 -8.01 5.42 6.94
CA HIS A 98 -9.27 6.08 7.31
C HIS A 98 -9.79 7.00 6.21
N ARG A 99 -8.93 7.78 5.54
CA ARG A 99 -9.32 8.60 4.39
C ARG A 99 -9.87 7.73 3.24
N PHE A 100 -9.24 6.59 2.97
CA PHE A 100 -9.70 5.62 2.00
C PHE A 100 -11.09 5.06 2.36
N LEU A 101 -11.27 4.55 3.59
CA LEU A 101 -12.54 4.00 4.08
C LEU A 101 -13.69 5.03 4.05
N ASN A 102 -13.39 6.31 4.30
CA ASN A 102 -14.38 7.37 4.23
C ASN A 102 -14.84 7.70 2.80
N ARG A 103 -14.02 7.43 1.78
CA ARG A 103 -14.35 7.67 0.36
C ARG A 103 -15.02 6.47 -0.31
N HIS A 104 -14.76 5.27 0.19
CA HIS A 104 -15.28 4.00 -0.36
C HIS A 104 -16.26 3.37 0.61
N ALA A 105 -17.54 3.66 0.44
CA ALA A 105 -18.60 3.16 1.33
C ALA A 105 -18.78 1.63 1.30
N ASP A 106 -18.28 0.98 0.24
CA ASP A 106 -18.22 -0.48 0.08
C ASP A 106 -16.98 -1.11 0.74
N ALA A 107 -16.08 -0.30 1.34
CA ALA A 107 -14.89 -0.78 2.00
C ALA A 107 -15.12 -1.04 3.50
N ARG A 108 -14.77 -2.24 3.96
CA ARG A 108 -14.81 -2.64 5.36
C ARG A 108 -13.44 -3.06 5.87
N LEU A 109 -12.95 -2.37 6.90
CA LEU A 109 -11.73 -2.75 7.59
C LEU A 109 -11.95 -4.03 8.41
N HIS A 110 -11.07 -5.02 8.22
CA HIS A 110 -11.04 -6.26 9.01
C HIS A 110 -9.99 -6.24 10.10
N THR A 111 -8.79 -5.80 9.75
CA THR A 111 -7.65 -5.79 10.67
C THR A 111 -6.72 -4.67 10.28
N GLU A 112 -6.12 -4.04 11.27
CA GLU A 112 -5.12 -3.00 11.12
C GLU A 112 -4.02 -3.24 12.14
N GLN A 113 -2.76 -3.09 11.73
CA GLN A 113 -1.63 -3.23 12.63
C GLN A 113 -0.45 -2.35 12.23
N THR A 114 0.17 -1.76 13.24
CA THR A 114 1.47 -1.09 13.11
C THR A 114 2.52 -1.89 13.84
N LEU A 115 3.62 -2.18 13.15
CA LEU A 115 4.83 -2.75 13.67
C LEU A 115 5.84 -1.63 13.88
N ILE A 116 6.31 -1.49 15.12
CA ILE A 116 7.37 -0.54 15.45
C ILE A 116 8.74 -1.24 15.26
N PRO A 117 9.76 -0.54 14.73
CA PRO A 117 11.09 -1.11 14.60
C PRO A 117 11.61 -1.63 15.94
N SER A 118 12.17 -2.84 15.93
CA SER A 118 12.83 -3.45 17.09
C SER A 118 14.15 -4.09 16.67
N GLU A 119 14.81 -4.83 17.55
CA GLU A 119 16.00 -5.62 17.17
C GLU A 119 15.67 -6.66 16.10
N LYS A 120 14.47 -7.25 16.14
CA LYS A 120 14.08 -8.40 15.32
C LYS A 120 13.38 -8.03 14.01
N GLN A 121 12.87 -6.80 13.88
CA GLN A 121 12.08 -6.38 12.71
C GLN A 121 12.19 -4.88 12.44
N ASP A 122 11.87 -4.52 11.19
CA ASP A 122 11.69 -3.13 10.77
C ASP A 122 10.30 -2.59 11.15
N GLY A 123 10.12 -1.29 10.99
CA GLY A 123 8.81 -0.66 11.09
C GLY A 123 7.97 -0.96 9.86
N PHE A 124 6.69 -1.24 10.06
CA PHE A 124 5.79 -1.63 8.99
C PHE A 124 4.34 -1.35 9.39
N TYR A 125 3.46 -1.18 8.40
CA TYR A 125 2.04 -1.03 8.62
C TYR A 125 1.27 -1.90 7.63
N TYR A 126 0.16 -2.49 8.09
CA TYR A 126 -0.80 -3.10 7.19
C TYR A 126 -2.24 -2.97 7.66
N ALA A 127 -3.14 -2.87 6.69
CA ALA A 127 -4.59 -2.92 6.88
C ALA A 127 -5.24 -3.86 5.87
N LEU A 128 -6.00 -4.83 6.36
CA LEU A 128 -6.80 -5.74 5.53
C LEU A 128 -8.20 -5.18 5.37
N ILE A 129 -8.59 -4.93 4.13
CA ILE A 129 -9.86 -4.30 3.76
C ILE A 129 -10.62 -5.24 2.82
N GLU A 130 -11.92 -5.41 3.05
CA GLU A 130 -12.80 -6.20 2.19
C GLU A 130 -13.80 -5.30 1.49
N LYS A 131 -14.09 -5.62 0.23
CA LYS A 131 -15.09 -4.93 -0.59
C LYS A 131 -16.44 -5.62 -0.48
N HIS A 132 -17.52 -4.88 -0.29
CA HIS A 132 -18.90 -5.37 -0.21
C HIS A 132 -19.66 -5.11 -1.50
#